data_AF-A0A921SMA0-F1
#
_entry.id   AF-A0A921SMA0-F1
#
_cell.length_a   1.000
_cell.length_b   1.000
_cell.length_c   1.000
_cell.angle_alpha   90.00
_cell.angle_beta   90.00
_cell.angle_gamma   90.00
#
_symmetry.space_group_name_H-M   'P 1'
#
loop_
_entity.id
_entity.type
_entity.pdbx_description
1 polymer ?
#
loop_
_entity_poly.entity_id
_entity_poly.type
_entity_poly.pdbx_seq_one_letter_code
_entity_poly.pdbx_strand_id
1 'polypeptide(L)'
;MGSETGGRRARRWAIAGLLVIVLTVTSVPVLGFVAYGPARTVSAYFDALERGDATAAVDRLLLGDVTDGWALTDAALTGAPSLPTRVNVTHVEVDGDSATAHVRYDLAGTTRSQDVALVRRTGLWGLFPEWLIDPGQLPRLDLVVDGASTLHLNSADVPVPREGLPVLYPVEYSAGFAEEWFRSDVQNAVVDGTEPEVEVRLAAEPTDRLLTEVQKLVREHLEECATATTL
;
A
#
# COMPACT_ATOMS: atom_id res chain seq x y z
N MET A 1 -14.02 -39.02 -65.66
CA MET A 1 -14.45 -37.75 -65.06
C MET A 1 -14.72 -38.00 -63.58
N GLY A 2 -13.79 -37.71 -62.66
CA GLY A 2 -13.99 -38.07 -61.25
C GLY A 2 -12.82 -37.95 -60.26
N SER A 3 -11.69 -37.29 -60.59
CA SER A 3 -10.54 -37.21 -59.66
C SER A 3 -10.20 -35.79 -59.16
N GLU A 4 -10.94 -34.75 -59.55
CA GLU A 4 -10.58 -33.36 -59.18
C GLU A 4 -11.17 -32.88 -57.84
N THR A 5 -12.09 -33.64 -57.22
CA THR A 5 -12.82 -33.19 -56.02
C THR A 5 -12.15 -33.57 -54.70
N GLY A 6 -11.29 -34.60 -54.69
CA GLY A 6 -10.59 -35.06 -53.47
C GLY A 6 -9.53 -34.08 -52.97
N GLY A 7 -8.70 -33.54 -53.88
CA GLY A 7 -7.61 -32.63 -53.52
C GLY A 7 -8.07 -31.31 -52.92
N ARG A 8 -9.20 -30.74 -53.40
CA ARG A 8 -9.74 -29.48 -52.88
C ARG A 8 -10.31 -29.64 -51.47
N ARG A 9 -10.90 -30.80 -51.15
CA ARG A 9 -11.40 -31.09 -49.81
C ARG A 9 -10.25 -31.30 -48.83
N ALA A 10 -9.27 -32.15 -49.20
CA ALA A 10 -8.08 -32.38 -48.37
C ALA A 10 -7.31 -31.08 -48.08
N ARG A 11 -7.13 -30.22 -49.09
CA ARG A 11 -6.46 -28.92 -48.93
C ARG A 11 -7.25 -27.96 -48.03
N ARG A 12 -8.59 -27.95 -48.11
CA ARG A 12 -9.44 -27.15 -47.22
C ARG A 12 -9.36 -27.59 -45.77
N TRP A 13 -9.34 -28.90 -45.52
CA TRP A 13 -9.18 -29.45 -44.16
C TRP A 13 -7.79 -29.19 -43.59
N ALA A 14 -6.73 -29.29 -44.40
CA ALA A 14 -5.37 -28.94 -43.99
C ALA A 14 -5.24 -27.44 -43.66
N ILE A 15 -5.84 -26.55 -44.45
CA ILE A 15 -5.86 -25.11 -44.17
C ILE A 15 -6.67 -24.82 -42.90
N ALA A 16 -7.82 -25.44 -42.72
CA ALA A 16 -8.63 -25.25 -41.51
C ALA A 16 -7.89 -25.73 -40.25
N GLY A 17 -7.20 -26.87 -40.31
CA GLY A 17 -6.38 -27.37 -39.21
C GLY A 17 -5.19 -26.46 -38.89
N LEU A 18 -4.48 -25.98 -39.92
CA LEU A 18 -3.41 -24.99 -39.75
C LEU A 18 -3.94 -23.69 -39.12
N LEU A 19 -5.10 -23.22 -39.56
CA LEU A 19 -5.70 -21.99 -39.09
C LEU A 19 -6.15 -22.10 -37.62
N VAL A 20 -6.70 -23.25 -37.21
CA VAL A 20 -6.99 -23.56 -35.81
C VAL A 20 -5.71 -23.62 -34.98
N ILE A 21 -4.65 -24.25 -35.46
CA ILE A 21 -3.35 -24.30 -34.77
C ILE A 21 -2.76 -22.90 -34.63
N VAL A 22 -2.75 -22.10 -35.70
CA VAL A 22 -2.26 -20.72 -35.68
C VAL A 22 -3.12 -19.86 -34.73
N LEU A 23 -4.44 -19.95 -34.77
CA LEU A 23 -5.33 -19.26 -33.83
C LEU A 23 -5.07 -19.68 -32.39
N THR A 24 -4.88 -20.98 -32.12
CA THR A 24 -4.64 -21.47 -30.75
C THR A 24 -3.26 -21.03 -30.24
N VAL A 25 -2.23 -21.12 -31.10
CA VAL A 25 -0.85 -20.71 -30.79
C VAL A 25 -0.70 -19.19 -30.66
N THR A 26 -1.53 -18.40 -31.36
CA THR A 26 -1.55 -16.93 -31.24
C THR A 26 -2.47 -16.42 -30.12
N SER A 27 -3.48 -17.19 -29.71
CA SER A 27 -4.36 -16.86 -28.57
C SER A 27 -3.65 -16.99 -27.22
N VAL A 28 -2.80 -18.01 -27.06
CA VAL A 28 -2.16 -18.35 -25.77
C VAL A 28 -1.18 -17.26 -25.28
N PRO A 29 -0.31 -16.66 -26.12
CA PRO A 29 0.55 -15.55 -25.71
C PRO A 29 -0.23 -14.31 -25.29
N VAL A 30 -1.34 -14.01 -25.97
CA VAL A 30 -2.18 -12.84 -25.68
C VAL A 30 -2.92 -13.02 -24.36
N LEU A 31 -3.45 -14.22 -24.08
CA LEU A 31 -4.05 -14.50 -22.78
C LEU A 31 -3.02 -14.50 -21.64
N GLY A 32 -1.80 -14.99 -21.87
CA GLY A 32 -0.71 -14.95 -20.88
C GLY A 32 -0.23 -13.53 -20.56
N PHE A 33 -0.12 -12.66 -21.58
CA PHE A 33 0.22 -11.25 -21.42
C PHE A 33 -0.87 -10.46 -20.66
N VAL A 34 -2.14 -10.84 -20.82
CA VAL A 34 -3.27 -10.21 -20.12
C VAL A 34 -3.46 -10.79 -18.71
N ALA A 35 -3.18 -12.08 -18.51
CA ALA A 35 -3.41 -12.77 -17.25
C ALA A 35 -2.24 -12.66 -16.24
N TYR A 36 -1.01 -12.38 -16.68
CA TYR A 36 0.14 -12.25 -15.78
C TYR A 36 1.05 -11.08 -16.16
N GLY A 37 0.52 -10.09 -16.89
CA GLY A 37 1.28 -8.91 -17.32
C GLY A 37 1.40 -7.82 -16.24
N PRO A 38 2.24 -6.80 -16.49
CA PRO A 38 2.48 -5.71 -15.53
C PRO A 38 1.20 -5.00 -15.11
N ALA A 39 0.28 -4.74 -16.05
CA ALA A 39 -1.02 -4.11 -15.77
C ALA A 39 -1.83 -4.87 -14.71
N ARG A 40 -1.77 -6.21 -14.73
CA ARG A 40 -2.51 -7.04 -13.78
C ARG A 40 -1.87 -7.01 -12.39
N THR A 41 -0.54 -7.05 -12.30
CA THR A 41 0.17 -6.88 -11.02
C THR A 41 -0.22 -5.56 -10.37
N VAL A 42 -0.18 -4.47 -11.13
CA VAL A 42 -0.60 -3.14 -10.65
C VAL A 42 -2.05 -3.15 -10.22
N SER A 43 -2.97 -3.59 -11.07
CA SER A 43 -4.40 -3.62 -10.72
C SER A 43 -4.64 -4.43 -9.46
N ALA A 44 -3.99 -5.60 -9.33
CA ALA A 44 -4.16 -6.48 -8.20
C ALA A 44 -3.51 -5.97 -6.89
N TYR A 45 -2.49 -5.11 -6.99
CA TYR A 45 -1.93 -4.35 -5.86
C TYR A 45 -2.93 -3.31 -5.35
N PHE A 46 -3.44 -2.47 -6.25
CA PHE A 46 -4.41 -1.44 -5.92
C PHE A 46 -5.74 -2.03 -5.41
N ASP A 47 -6.21 -3.13 -6.00
CA ASP A 47 -7.37 -3.89 -5.53
C ASP A 47 -7.17 -4.44 -4.11
N ALA A 48 -5.94 -4.80 -3.75
CA ALA A 48 -5.61 -5.27 -2.40
C ALA A 48 -5.67 -4.09 -1.41
N LEU A 49 -5.13 -2.93 -1.79
CA LEU A 49 -5.27 -1.70 -1.00
C LEU A 49 -6.73 -1.30 -0.80
N GLU A 50 -7.55 -1.30 -1.87
CA GLU A 50 -8.98 -0.98 -1.80
C GLU A 50 -9.74 -1.90 -0.82
N ARG A 51 -9.33 -3.17 -0.73
CA ARG A 51 -9.91 -4.15 0.21
C ARG A 51 -9.31 -4.10 1.62
N GLY A 52 -8.28 -3.29 1.86
CA GLY A 52 -7.55 -3.27 3.12
C GLY A 52 -6.72 -4.53 3.38
N ASP A 53 -6.36 -5.27 2.33
CA ASP A 53 -5.56 -6.50 2.39
C ASP A 53 -4.08 -6.15 2.16
N ALA A 54 -3.39 -5.83 3.25
CA ALA A 54 -1.99 -5.41 3.19
C ALA A 54 -1.09 -6.58 2.79
N THR A 55 -1.41 -7.80 3.22
CA THR A 55 -0.64 -8.99 2.86
C THR A 55 -0.62 -9.20 1.35
N ALA A 56 -1.79 -9.19 0.70
CA ALA A 56 -1.88 -9.33 -0.74
C ALA A 56 -1.27 -8.14 -1.52
N ALA A 57 -1.24 -6.94 -0.91
CA ALA A 57 -0.56 -5.79 -1.49
C ALA A 57 0.96 -5.96 -1.42
N VAL A 58 1.51 -6.30 -0.25
CA VAL A 58 2.94 -6.54 -0.01
C VAL A 58 3.48 -7.63 -0.94
N ASP A 59 2.71 -8.69 -1.17
CA ASP A 59 3.09 -9.79 -2.08
C ASP A 59 3.34 -9.35 -3.55
N ARG A 60 2.90 -8.14 -3.93
CA ARG A 60 3.13 -7.57 -5.26
C ARG A 60 4.31 -6.63 -5.34
N LEU A 61 4.95 -6.34 -4.22
CA LEU A 61 6.08 -5.43 -4.14
C LEU A 61 7.39 -6.22 -4.15
N LEU A 62 8.39 -5.69 -4.85
CA LEU A 62 9.76 -6.09 -4.67
C LEU A 62 10.30 -5.38 -3.44
N LEU A 63 10.15 -6.01 -2.27
CA LEU A 63 10.72 -5.50 -1.03
C LEU A 63 12.05 -6.20 -0.73
N GLY A 64 13.03 -5.40 -0.31
CA GLY A 64 14.20 -5.90 0.42
C GLY A 64 13.85 -6.19 1.89
N ASP A 65 14.86 -6.27 2.74
CA ASP A 65 14.65 -6.36 4.18
C ASP A 65 14.01 -5.06 4.69
N VAL A 66 12.76 -5.13 5.13
CA VAL A 66 12.04 -4.00 5.74
C VAL A 66 12.24 -4.07 7.24
N THR A 67 12.99 -3.11 7.78
CA THR A 67 12.99 -2.83 9.22
C THR A 67 11.67 -2.14 9.60
N ASP A 68 11.19 -2.36 10.82
CA ASP A 68 10.08 -1.58 11.38
C ASP A 68 8.75 -1.68 10.60
N GLY A 69 8.50 -2.81 9.94
CA GLY A 69 7.31 -3.08 9.11
C GLY A 69 5.99 -3.24 9.88
N TRP A 70 5.83 -2.61 11.05
CA TRP A 70 4.63 -2.73 11.90
C TRP A 70 3.35 -2.20 11.24
N ALA A 71 3.48 -1.26 10.29
CA ALA A 71 2.36 -0.72 9.52
C ALA A 71 2.09 -1.44 8.18
N LEU A 72 2.82 -2.52 7.88
CA LEU A 72 2.56 -3.35 6.69
C LEU A 72 1.55 -4.45 7.01
N THR A 73 0.40 -4.06 7.58
CA THR A 73 -0.62 -4.98 8.09
C THR A 73 -2.02 -4.52 7.71
N ASP A 74 -2.97 -5.47 7.65
CA ASP A 74 -4.37 -5.18 7.31
C ASP A 74 -5.00 -4.19 8.31
N ALA A 75 -4.59 -4.25 9.59
CA ALA A 75 -5.05 -3.32 10.62
C ALA A 75 -4.61 -1.87 10.33
N ALA A 76 -3.43 -1.68 9.75
CA ALA A 76 -2.93 -0.37 9.37
C ALA A 76 -3.62 0.19 8.11
N LEU A 77 -4.32 -0.63 7.32
CA LEU A 77 -5.20 -0.17 6.23
C LEU A 77 -6.66 -0.04 6.66
N THR A 78 -7.10 -0.86 7.61
CA THR A 78 -8.47 -0.86 8.11
C THR A 78 -8.77 0.45 8.84
N GLY A 79 -9.86 1.11 8.45
CA GLY A 79 -10.23 2.40 9.04
C GLY A 79 -9.42 3.59 8.52
N ALA A 80 -8.59 3.39 7.49
CA ALA A 80 -7.94 4.50 6.78
C ALA A 80 -8.97 5.53 6.29
N PRO A 81 -8.74 6.84 6.49
CA PRO A 81 -9.62 7.90 5.97
C PRO A 81 -9.93 7.77 4.48
N SER A 82 -8.96 7.34 3.68
CA SER A 82 -9.16 7.04 2.26
C SER A 82 -8.20 5.95 1.78
N LEU A 83 -8.76 4.97 1.09
CA LEU A 83 -8.05 3.98 0.27
C LEU A 83 -8.17 4.39 -1.21
N PRO A 84 -7.28 3.92 -2.09
CA PRO A 84 -7.35 4.26 -3.50
C PRO A 84 -8.55 3.56 -4.13
N THR A 85 -9.32 4.28 -4.95
CA THR A 85 -10.51 3.76 -5.62
C THR A 85 -10.54 4.17 -7.09
N ARG A 86 -11.47 3.60 -7.87
CA ARG A 86 -11.65 3.88 -9.31
C ARG A 86 -10.33 3.78 -10.09
N VAL A 87 -9.56 2.75 -9.75
CA VAL A 87 -8.22 2.54 -10.29
C VAL A 87 -8.32 2.11 -11.74
N ASN A 88 -7.54 2.76 -12.60
CA ASN A 88 -7.47 2.46 -14.02
C ASN A 88 -6.03 2.53 -14.50
N VAL A 89 -5.50 1.41 -14.98
CA VAL A 89 -4.21 1.37 -15.68
C VAL A 89 -4.44 1.82 -17.11
N THR A 90 -3.96 3.02 -17.43
CA THR A 90 -4.23 3.68 -18.72
C THR A 90 -3.28 3.22 -19.81
N HIS A 91 -2.02 3.01 -19.46
CA HIS A 91 -0.98 2.63 -20.40
C HIS A 91 0.11 1.83 -19.69
N VAL A 92 0.78 0.92 -20.41
CA VAL A 92 1.92 0.16 -19.91
C VAL A 92 2.97 0.10 -21.00
N GLU A 93 4.18 0.55 -20.66
CA GLU A 93 5.38 0.43 -21.45
C GLU A 93 6.22 -0.72 -20.91
N VAL A 94 6.70 -1.62 -21.77
CA VAL A 94 7.51 -2.77 -21.36
C VAL A 94 8.84 -2.72 -22.11
N ASP A 95 9.94 -2.72 -21.38
CA ASP A 95 11.30 -2.78 -21.91
C ASP A 95 12.06 -3.96 -21.28
N GLY A 96 12.09 -5.08 -21.99
CA GLY A 96 12.73 -6.33 -21.57
C GLY A 96 12.16 -6.88 -20.26
N ASP A 97 12.95 -6.72 -19.19
CA ASP A 97 12.65 -7.17 -17.82
C ASP A 97 12.17 -6.02 -16.92
N SER A 98 11.92 -4.85 -17.48
CA SER A 98 11.33 -3.70 -16.79
C SER A 98 10.04 -3.27 -17.47
N ALA A 99 9.15 -2.63 -16.71
CA ALA A 99 7.94 -2.03 -17.25
C ALA A 99 7.54 -0.80 -16.43
N THR A 100 6.86 0.14 -17.08
CA THR A 100 6.27 1.32 -16.44
C THR A 100 4.78 1.33 -16.74
N ALA A 101 3.96 1.36 -15.70
CA ALA A 101 2.51 1.42 -15.82
C ALA A 101 2.00 2.79 -15.38
N HIS A 102 1.24 3.45 -16.26
CA HIS A 102 0.59 4.72 -15.97
C HIS A 102 -0.79 4.47 -15.37
N VAL A 103 -0.95 4.77 -14.08
CA VAL A 103 -2.16 4.50 -13.31
C VAL A 103 -2.87 5.80 -12.97
N ARG A 104 -4.20 5.78 -13.05
CA ARG A 104 -5.07 6.84 -12.55
C ARG A 104 -5.98 6.27 -11.46
N TYR A 105 -6.12 6.97 -10.35
CA TYR A 105 -6.93 6.53 -9.20
C TYR A 105 -7.43 7.73 -8.40
N ASP A 106 -8.42 7.52 -7.54
CA ASP A 106 -8.92 8.54 -6.62
C ASP A 106 -8.51 8.23 -5.18
N LEU A 107 -7.99 9.25 -4.51
CA LEU A 107 -7.57 9.16 -3.11
C LEU A 107 -7.85 10.50 -2.43
N ALA A 108 -8.35 10.51 -1.20
CA ALA A 108 -8.65 11.74 -0.45
C ALA A 108 -9.50 12.74 -1.27
N GLY A 109 -10.51 12.24 -2.01
CA GLY A 109 -11.39 13.04 -2.86
C GLY A 109 -10.77 13.62 -4.14
N THR A 110 -9.50 13.33 -4.44
CA THR A 110 -8.78 13.88 -5.60
C THR A 110 -8.34 12.77 -6.55
N THR A 111 -8.58 12.95 -7.87
CA THR A 111 -8.03 12.03 -8.87
C THR A 111 -6.56 12.31 -9.13
N ARG A 112 -5.71 11.32 -8.90
CA ARG A 112 -4.26 11.35 -9.11
C ARG A 112 -3.85 10.48 -10.29
N SER A 113 -2.62 10.69 -10.76
CA SER A 113 -1.98 9.84 -11.76
C SER A 113 -0.54 9.61 -11.37
N GLN A 114 -0.05 8.39 -11.55
CA GLN A 114 1.27 7.95 -11.09
C GLN A 114 1.85 6.92 -12.05
N ASP A 115 3.15 6.99 -12.21
CA ASP A 115 3.93 6.00 -12.93
C ASP A 115 4.43 4.96 -11.93
N VAL A 116 4.09 3.70 -12.17
CA VAL A 116 4.47 2.57 -11.32
C VAL A 116 5.53 1.77 -12.06
N ALA A 117 6.72 1.70 -11.48
CA ALA A 117 7.81 0.88 -12.00
C ALA A 117 7.59 -0.59 -11.63
N LEU A 118 7.87 -1.50 -12.55
CA LEU A 118 7.81 -2.93 -12.34
C LEU A 118 9.05 -3.61 -12.90
N VAL A 119 9.42 -4.71 -12.26
CA VAL A 119 10.48 -5.59 -12.72
C VAL A 119 10.00 -7.03 -12.87
N ARG A 120 10.54 -7.71 -13.86
CA ARG A 120 10.25 -9.12 -14.13
C ARG A 120 11.11 -9.99 -13.23
N ARG A 121 10.45 -10.84 -12.44
CA ARG A 121 11.08 -11.93 -11.70
C ARG A 121 10.94 -13.23 -12.48
N THR A 122 12.05 -13.97 -12.58
CA THR A 122 12.04 -15.32 -13.13
C THR A 122 11.31 -16.25 -12.14
N GLY A 123 10.09 -16.67 -12.48
CA GLY A 123 9.32 -17.56 -11.60
C GLY A 123 9.85 -19.00 -11.55
N LEU A 124 9.17 -19.83 -10.76
CA LEU A 124 9.53 -21.23 -10.57
C LEU A 124 9.71 -21.95 -11.91
N TRP A 125 10.91 -22.54 -12.06
CA TRP A 125 11.36 -23.32 -13.23
C TRP A 125 11.46 -22.51 -14.55
N GLY A 126 11.43 -21.18 -14.48
CA GLY A 126 11.57 -20.30 -15.65
C GLY A 126 10.34 -20.27 -16.57
N LEU A 127 9.21 -20.86 -16.15
CA LEU A 127 8.01 -21.02 -16.98
C LEU A 127 6.92 -19.98 -16.71
N PHE A 128 7.03 -19.21 -15.62
CA PHE A 128 6.03 -18.23 -15.21
C PHE A 128 6.72 -16.93 -14.81
N PRO A 129 7.07 -16.04 -15.77
CA PRO A 129 7.58 -14.74 -15.43
C PRO A 129 6.52 -14.00 -14.61
N GLU A 130 6.91 -13.54 -13.42
CA GLU A 130 6.07 -12.74 -12.53
C GLU A 130 6.55 -11.29 -12.59
N TRP A 131 5.62 -10.35 -12.48
CA TRP A 131 5.95 -8.94 -12.34
C TRP A 131 5.72 -8.50 -10.91
N LEU A 132 6.69 -7.78 -10.36
CA LEU A 132 6.59 -7.12 -9.07
C LEU A 132 6.72 -5.62 -9.28
N ILE A 133 5.98 -4.85 -8.51
CA ILE A 133 6.14 -3.40 -8.42
C ILE A 133 7.45 -3.14 -7.69
N ASP A 134 8.31 -2.32 -8.29
CA ASP A 134 9.53 -1.85 -7.65
C ASP A 134 9.28 -0.46 -7.08
N PRO A 135 9.02 -0.34 -5.76
CA PRO A 135 8.87 0.97 -5.13
C PRO A 135 10.20 1.74 -5.01
N GLY A 136 11.35 1.08 -5.27
CA GLY A 136 12.67 1.56 -4.88
C GLY A 136 12.86 1.56 -3.36
N GLN A 137 12.12 2.43 -2.66
CA GLN A 137 11.97 2.43 -1.21
C GLN A 137 10.50 2.69 -0.85
N LEU A 138 10.01 2.02 0.19
CA LEU A 138 8.69 2.33 0.73
C LEU A 138 8.68 3.74 1.33
N PRO A 139 7.66 4.56 1.08
CA PRO A 139 7.45 5.82 1.77
C PRO A 139 7.33 5.59 3.28
N ARG A 140 7.77 6.57 4.05
CA ARG A 140 7.75 6.54 5.51
C ARG A 140 6.90 7.66 6.06
N LEU A 141 6.14 7.37 7.11
CA LEU A 141 5.57 8.40 7.97
C LEU A 141 6.65 8.84 8.98
N ASP A 142 7.09 10.09 8.88
CA ASP A 142 8.00 10.68 9.88
C ASP A 142 7.17 11.24 11.04
N LEU A 143 7.21 10.53 12.16
CA LEU A 143 6.31 10.73 13.29
C LEU A 143 6.97 11.60 14.35
N VAL A 144 6.57 12.87 14.41
CA VAL A 144 7.01 13.78 15.46
C VAL A 144 6.02 13.69 16.62
N VAL A 145 6.37 12.87 17.60
CA VAL A 145 5.51 12.54 18.76
C VAL A 145 6.16 13.00 20.05
N ASP A 146 5.47 13.87 20.78
CA ASP A 146 5.85 14.24 22.14
C ASP A 146 5.04 13.43 23.15
N GLY A 147 5.70 12.73 24.07
CA GLY A 147 5.03 12.13 25.24
C GLY A 147 4.35 10.77 25.04
N ALA A 148 4.57 10.08 23.91
CA ALA A 148 4.08 8.72 23.68
C ALA A 148 5.13 7.81 23.00
N SER A 149 5.11 6.52 23.33
CA SER A 149 5.95 5.48 22.70
C SER A 149 5.21 4.64 21.66
N THR A 150 3.89 4.77 21.63
CA THR A 150 2.94 4.02 20.82
C THR A 150 1.94 5.00 20.23
N LEU A 151 1.46 4.71 19.03
CA LEU A 151 0.38 5.46 18.40
C LEU A 151 -0.61 4.53 17.72
N HIS A 152 -1.82 5.06 17.52
CA HIS A 152 -2.86 4.48 16.69
C HIS A 152 -2.68 4.98 15.26
N LEU A 153 -2.30 4.07 14.36
CA LEU A 153 -2.27 4.31 12.92
C LEU A 153 -3.49 3.61 12.31
N ASN A 154 -4.50 4.38 11.94
CA ASN A 154 -5.82 3.84 11.58
C ASN A 154 -6.33 2.89 12.68
N SER A 155 -6.48 1.60 12.39
CA SER A 155 -6.89 0.59 13.39
C SER A 155 -5.72 -0.21 13.98
N ALA A 156 -4.46 0.13 13.67
CA ALA A 156 -3.28 -0.56 14.18
C ALA A 156 -2.61 0.22 15.32
N ASP A 157 -2.21 -0.50 16.37
CA ASP A 157 -1.30 0.01 17.39
C ASP A 157 0.14 -0.27 16.96
N VAL A 158 0.93 0.79 16.78
CA VAL A 158 2.31 0.69 16.31
C VAL A 158 3.25 1.44 17.26
N PRO A 159 4.47 0.94 17.49
CA PRO A 159 5.49 1.71 18.18
C PRO A 159 5.87 2.93 17.33
N VAL A 160 6.40 3.97 17.97
CA VAL A 160 6.94 5.14 17.27
C VAL A 160 8.43 4.89 16.95
N PRO A 161 8.81 4.48 15.73
CA PRO A 161 10.21 4.32 15.35
C PRO A 161 10.93 5.67 15.28
N ARG A 162 12.26 5.64 15.44
CA ARG A 162 13.12 6.82 15.27
C ARG A 162 13.33 7.20 13.80
N GLU A 163 13.24 6.25 12.88
CA GLU A 163 13.58 6.41 11.46
C GLU A 163 12.33 6.46 10.56
N GLY A 164 11.19 6.82 11.14
CA GLY A 164 9.90 6.82 10.46
C GLY A 164 9.36 5.41 10.20
N LEU A 165 8.05 5.34 9.98
CA LEU A 165 7.31 4.09 9.86
C LEU A 165 7.05 3.79 8.38
N PRO A 166 7.62 2.71 7.80
CA PRO A 166 7.35 2.35 6.41
C PRO A 166 5.88 1.92 6.24
N VAL A 167 5.23 2.46 5.21
CA VAL A 167 3.80 2.27 4.94
C VAL A 167 3.54 1.89 3.49
N LEU A 168 2.37 1.31 3.24
CA LEU A 168 1.88 1.06 1.88
C LEU A 168 1.39 2.36 1.24
N TYR A 169 1.36 2.41 -0.09
CA TYR A 169 0.96 3.60 -0.83
C TYR A 169 0.28 3.20 -2.15
N PRO A 170 -0.70 3.94 -2.67
CA PRO A 170 -1.14 5.22 -2.16
C PRO A 170 -2.31 5.07 -1.16
N VAL A 171 -2.19 5.67 0.03
CA VAL A 171 -3.18 5.58 1.13
C VAL A 171 -3.22 6.91 1.89
N GLU A 172 -4.39 7.32 2.37
CA GLU A 172 -4.51 8.38 3.38
C GLU A 172 -4.57 7.72 4.76
N TYR A 173 -3.55 7.99 5.58
CA TYR A 173 -3.44 7.47 6.95
C TYR A 173 -3.97 8.49 7.95
N SER A 174 -4.53 8.00 9.05
CA SER A 174 -4.81 8.77 10.27
C SER A 174 -3.89 8.28 11.38
N ALA A 175 -3.31 9.22 12.11
CA ALA A 175 -2.42 8.94 13.23
C ALA A 175 -2.81 9.78 14.45
N GLY A 176 -2.75 9.18 15.62
CA GLY A 176 -2.97 9.85 16.91
C GLY A 176 -2.62 8.91 18.07
N PHE A 177 -2.61 9.41 19.30
CA PHE A 177 -2.42 8.56 20.48
C PHE A 177 -3.34 8.99 21.62
N ALA A 178 -3.68 8.03 22.49
CA ALA A 178 -4.46 8.28 23.69
C ALA A 178 -3.93 7.42 24.85
N GLU A 179 -3.05 8.02 25.65
CA GLU A 179 -2.45 7.40 26.83
C GLU A 179 -3.11 7.92 28.12
N GLU A 180 -2.70 7.40 29.29
CA GLU A 180 -3.30 7.76 30.58
C GLU A 180 -3.22 9.27 30.87
N TRP A 181 -2.07 9.88 30.57
CA TRP A 181 -1.74 11.26 30.96
C TRP A 181 -1.76 12.25 29.79
N PHE A 182 -1.52 11.76 28.58
CA PHE A 182 -1.46 12.57 27.37
C PHE A 182 -2.26 11.94 26.25
N ARG A 183 -2.82 12.78 25.40
CA ARG A 183 -3.49 12.38 24.15
C ARG A 183 -3.08 13.35 23.04
N SER A 184 -3.29 12.99 21.79
CA SER A 184 -3.21 13.93 20.67
C SER A 184 -4.54 14.02 19.95
N ASP A 185 -4.72 15.09 19.19
CA ASP A 185 -5.69 15.08 18.09
C ASP A 185 -5.25 14.11 16.99
N VAL A 186 -6.22 13.62 16.22
CA VAL A 186 -5.96 12.79 15.06
C VAL A 186 -5.50 13.66 13.89
N GLN A 187 -4.40 13.28 13.27
CA GLN A 187 -3.84 13.94 12.08
C GLN A 187 -3.93 12.99 10.89
N ASN A 188 -4.33 13.52 9.73
CA ASN A 188 -4.36 12.77 8.48
C ASN A 188 -3.16 13.11 7.60
N ALA A 189 -2.62 12.12 6.91
CA ALA A 189 -1.53 12.27 5.95
C ALA A 189 -1.79 11.45 4.69
N VAL A 190 -1.72 12.09 3.54
CA VAL A 190 -1.80 11.41 2.25
C VAL A 190 -0.41 10.94 1.85
N VAL A 191 -0.23 9.63 1.73
CA VAL A 191 1.00 9.01 1.27
C VAL A 191 0.74 8.45 -0.12
N ASP A 192 1.20 9.15 -1.17
CA ASP A 192 1.01 8.74 -2.56
C ASP A 192 2.28 8.19 -3.24
N GLY A 193 3.39 8.15 -2.50
CA GLY A 193 4.69 7.66 -2.97
C GLY A 193 5.51 8.68 -3.78
N THR A 194 5.07 9.94 -3.85
CA THR A 194 5.85 11.02 -4.49
C THR A 194 6.99 11.50 -3.59
N GLU A 195 6.72 11.62 -2.29
CA GLU A 195 7.70 11.99 -1.27
C GLU A 195 8.15 10.73 -0.51
N PRO A 196 9.46 10.55 -0.26
CA PRO A 196 9.96 9.40 0.47
C PRO A 196 9.59 9.44 1.97
N GLU A 197 9.41 10.63 2.51
CA GLU A 197 9.07 10.87 3.91
C GLU A 197 7.90 11.86 3.99
N VAL A 198 6.87 11.51 4.74
CA VAL A 198 5.69 12.33 4.97
C VAL A 198 5.58 12.61 6.46
N GLU A 199 5.81 13.86 6.85
CA GLU A 199 5.83 14.27 8.25
C GLU A 199 4.41 14.34 8.85
N VAL A 200 4.25 13.78 10.04
CA VAL A 200 3.03 13.85 10.85
C VAL A 200 3.39 14.31 12.27
N ARG A 201 2.88 15.47 12.66
CA ARG A 201 3.13 16.06 13.98
C ARG A 201 1.96 15.77 14.92
N LEU A 202 2.22 15.03 15.99
CA LEU A 202 1.23 14.71 17.02
C LEU A 202 1.56 15.50 18.29
N ALA A 203 0.82 16.59 18.52
CA ALA A 203 0.99 17.42 19.70
C ALA A 203 0.35 16.74 20.93
N ALA A 204 1.12 16.59 22.01
CA ALA A 204 0.61 16.10 23.29
C ALA A 204 -0.25 17.14 24.00
N GLU A 205 -1.47 16.75 24.33
CA GLU A 205 -2.38 17.46 25.21
C GLU A 205 -2.57 16.69 26.52
N PRO A 206 -2.58 17.37 27.67
CA PRO A 206 -2.87 16.73 28.95
C PRO A 206 -4.30 16.17 28.97
N THR A 207 -4.49 15.00 29.57
CA THR A 207 -5.82 14.45 29.82
C THR A 207 -6.48 15.11 31.03
N ASP A 208 -7.81 15.00 31.13
CA ASP A 208 -8.56 15.46 32.32
C ASP A 208 -8.08 14.77 33.60
N ARG A 209 -7.60 13.53 33.48
CA ARG A 209 -7.00 12.76 34.57
C ARG A 209 -5.70 13.40 35.05
N LEU A 210 -4.80 13.77 34.13
CA LEU A 210 -3.58 14.48 34.49
C LEU A 210 -3.89 15.81 35.19
N LEU A 211 -4.82 16.59 34.63
CA LEU A 211 -5.23 17.86 35.22
C LEU A 211 -5.80 17.68 36.63
N THR A 212 -6.60 16.63 36.85
CA THR A 212 -7.20 16.32 38.16
C THR A 212 -6.14 15.93 39.20
N GLU A 213 -5.19 15.06 38.84
CA GLU A 213 -4.13 14.62 39.76
C GLU A 213 -3.16 15.76 40.08
N VAL A 214 -2.79 16.59 39.10
CA VAL A 214 -1.96 17.79 39.35
C VAL A 214 -2.68 18.76 40.28
N GLN A 215 -3.98 19.02 40.07
CA GLN A 215 -4.76 19.89 40.96
C GLN A 215 -4.84 19.35 42.38
N LYS A 216 -4.94 18.02 42.55
CA LYS A 216 -4.93 17.37 43.85
C LYS A 216 -3.58 17.55 44.55
N LEU A 217 -2.47 17.26 43.86
CA LEU A 217 -1.11 17.42 44.40
C LEU A 217 -0.81 18.88 44.78
N VAL A 218 -1.22 19.84 43.95
CA VAL A 218 -1.06 21.27 44.28
C VAL A 218 -1.87 21.63 45.53
N ARG A 219 -3.10 21.14 45.66
CA ARG A 219 -3.94 21.42 46.83
C ARG A 219 -3.35 20.81 48.10
N GLU A 220 -2.93 19.55 48.06
CA GLU A 220 -2.28 18.86 49.18
C GLU A 220 -1.02 19.60 49.63
N HIS A 221 -0.18 20.05 48.68
CA HIS A 221 1.02 20.82 49.01
C HIS A 221 0.70 22.19 49.63
N LEU A 222 -0.31 22.90 49.13
CA LEU A 222 -0.75 24.18 49.70
C LEU A 222 -1.35 24.00 51.11
N GLU A 223 -2.07 22.91 51.36
CA GLU A 223 -2.60 22.55 52.67
C GLU A 223 -1.47 22.19 53.66
N GLU A 224 -0.45 21.45 53.21
CA GLU A 224 0.76 21.20 53.99
C GLU A 224 1.48 22.50 54.35
N CYS A 225 1.67 23.42 53.40
CA CYS A 225 2.28 24.72 53.66
C CYS A 225 1.45 25.58 54.63
N ALA A 226 0.11 25.54 54.54
CA ALA A 226 -0.77 26.27 55.45
C ALA A 226 -0.75 25.70 56.87
N THR A 227 -0.51 24.39 57.02
CA THR A 227 -0.46 23.68 58.31
C THR A 227 0.94 23.70 58.92
N ALA A 228 1.97 23.84 58.09
CA ALA A 228 3.36 24.03 58.50
C ALA A 228 3.52 25.39 59.20
N THR A 229 3.24 25.39 60.49
CA THR A 229 3.45 26.55 61.36
C THR A 229 4.95 26.72 61.53
N THR A 230 5.50 27.81 61.01
CA THR A 230 6.87 28.27 61.26
C THR A 230 7.17 28.28 62.78
N LEU A 231 8.22 27.57 63.19
CA LEU A 231 8.95 27.78 64.44
C LEU A 231 10.26 28.52 64.14
#